data_AF-A0A1G0MHD8-F1
#
_entry.id   AF-A0A1G0MHD8-F1
#
_cell.length_a   1.000
_cell.length_b   1.000
_cell.length_c   1.000
_cell.angle_alpha   90.00
_cell.angle_beta   90.00
_cell.angle_gamma   90.00
#
_symmetry.space_group_name_H-M   'P 1'
#
loop_
_entity.id
_entity.type
_entity.pdbx_description
1 polymer ?
#
loop_
_entity_poly.entity_id
_entity_poly.type
_entity_poly.pdbx_seq_one_letter_code
_entity_poly.pdbx_strand_id
1 'polypeptide(L)'
;MRKMILAFILLLAAQPALAFECKVCHSKNPAMVRMHKALQGRNCFDCHKVGEKLMGKGIPKDKAAQMKRRSTEPICFECHKK
;
A
#
# COMPACT_ATOMS: atom_id res chain seq x y z
N MET A 1 34.93 -23.80 -7.90
CA MET A 1 34.32 -23.22 -6.68
C MET A 1 34.02 -21.73 -6.78
N ARG A 2 34.98 -20.85 -7.15
CA ARG A 2 34.76 -19.38 -7.29
C ARG A 2 33.59 -18.96 -8.19
N LYS A 3 33.36 -19.65 -9.31
CA LYS A 3 32.26 -19.35 -10.25
C LYS A 3 30.86 -19.65 -9.69
N MET A 4 30.74 -20.58 -8.75
CA MET A 4 29.45 -20.94 -8.14
C MET A 4 29.03 -19.94 -7.05
N ILE A 5 30.00 -19.31 -6.39
CA ILE A 5 29.76 -18.28 -5.37
C ILE A 5 29.16 -17.02 -6.01
N LEU A 6 29.64 -16.61 -7.19
CA LEU A 6 29.07 -15.46 -7.91
C LEU A 6 27.62 -15.68 -8.33
N ALA A 7 27.28 -16.88 -8.82
CA ALA A 7 25.91 -17.21 -9.20
C ALA A 7 24.94 -17.18 -8.00
N PHE A 8 25.40 -17.58 -6.82
CA PHE A 8 24.61 -17.56 -5.59
C PHE A 8 24.37 -16.13 -5.08
N ILE A 9 25.36 -15.24 -5.20
CA ILE A 9 25.25 -13.83 -4.80
C ILE A 9 24.27 -13.07 -5.72
N LEU A 10 24.27 -13.37 -7.03
CA LEU A 10 23.30 -12.81 -7.97
C LEU A 10 21.86 -13.26 -7.71
N LEU A 11 21.65 -14.48 -7.19
CA LEU A 11 20.32 -15.01 -6.89
C LEU A 11 19.70 -14.39 -5.61
N LEU A 12 20.53 -14.01 -4.63
CA LEU A 12 20.05 -13.36 -3.40
C LEU A 12 19.59 -11.90 -3.62
N ALA A 13 20.10 -11.21 -4.63
CA ALA A 13 19.74 -9.81 -4.90
C ALA A 13 18.32 -9.64 -5.47
N ALA A 14 17.65 -10.71 -5.91
CA ALA A 14 16.32 -10.65 -6.53
C ALA A 14 15.13 -10.66 -5.54
N GLN A 15 15.38 -10.66 -4.23
CA GLN A 15 14.32 -10.88 -3.23
C GLN A 15 13.45 -9.68 -2.77
N PRO A 16 13.67 -8.39 -3.11
CA PRO A 16 12.88 -7.33 -2.47
C PRO A 16 11.44 -7.20 -3.01
N ALA A 17 11.07 -7.88 -4.10
CA ALA A 17 9.72 -7.78 -4.68
C ALA A 17 8.65 -8.60 -3.93
N LEU A 18 9.04 -9.56 -3.08
CA LEU A 18 8.10 -10.45 -2.38
C LEU A 18 7.59 -9.89 -1.04
N ALA A 19 8.13 -8.77 -0.57
CA ALA A 19 7.81 -8.21 0.75
C ALA A 19 6.52 -7.37 0.79
N PHE A 20 5.91 -7.05 -0.35
CA PHE A 20 4.69 -6.23 -0.41
C PHE A 20 3.63 -6.84 -1.33
N GLU A 21 2.89 -7.83 -0.81
CA GLU A 21 1.73 -8.39 -1.50
C GLU A 21 0.49 -7.51 -1.21
N CYS A 22 0.19 -6.55 -2.08
CA CYS A 22 -1.06 -5.78 -1.98
C CYS A 22 -2.26 -6.66 -2.38
N LYS A 23 -3.04 -7.13 -1.40
CA LYS A 23 -4.24 -7.95 -1.64
C LYS A 23 -5.51 -7.13 -1.96
N VAL A 24 -5.40 -5.81 -2.08
CA VAL A 24 -6.58 -4.94 -2.15
C VAL A 24 -7.33 -5.08 -3.47
N CYS A 25 -6.65 -5.34 -4.58
CA CYS A 25 -7.28 -5.61 -5.88
C CYS A 25 -8.23 -6.82 -5.84
N HIS A 26 -8.07 -7.72 -4.87
CA HIS A 26 -8.91 -8.91 -4.64
C HIS A 26 -9.63 -8.88 -3.28
N SER A 27 -9.74 -7.72 -2.64
CA SER A 27 -10.42 -7.60 -1.36
C SER A 27 -11.92 -7.90 -1.50
N LYS A 28 -12.48 -8.63 -0.54
CA LYS A 28 -13.94 -8.80 -0.40
C LYS A 28 -14.66 -7.52 0.03
N ASN A 29 -13.94 -6.45 0.37
CA ASN A 29 -14.52 -5.16 0.73
C ASN A 29 -14.67 -4.27 -0.53
N PRO A 30 -15.89 -4.11 -1.08
CA PRO A 30 -16.09 -3.37 -2.34
C PRO A 30 -15.77 -1.88 -2.20
N ALA A 31 -15.87 -1.28 -1.01
CA ALA A 31 -15.50 0.12 -0.81
C ALA A 31 -13.99 0.35 -0.96
N MET A 32 -13.17 -0.59 -0.43
CA MET A 32 -11.71 -0.55 -0.60
C MET A 32 -11.31 -0.72 -2.07
N VAL A 33 -11.94 -1.68 -2.76
CA VAL A 33 -11.69 -1.93 -4.18
C VAL A 33 -12.03 -0.71 -5.03
N ARG A 34 -13.18 -0.05 -4.80
CA ARG A 34 -13.56 1.16 -5.55
C ARG A 34 -12.53 2.28 -5.41
N MET A 35 -12.02 2.53 -4.21
CA MET A 35 -11.00 3.55 -3.97
C MET A 35 -9.71 3.23 -4.73
N HIS A 36 -9.23 1.99 -4.66
CA HIS A 36 -8.00 1.60 -5.33
C HIS A 36 -8.15 1.55 -6.86
N LYS A 37 -9.33 1.20 -7.37
CA LYS A 37 -9.62 1.24 -8.81
C LYS A 37 -9.54 2.67 -9.37
N ALA A 38 -9.97 3.68 -8.61
CA ALA A 38 -9.82 5.08 -9.00
C ALA A 38 -8.34 5.55 -9.04
N LEU A 39 -7.45 4.80 -8.39
CA LEU A 39 -6.00 5.06 -8.34
C LEU A 39 -5.21 4.05 -9.20
N GLN A 40 -5.88 3.28 -10.06
CA GLN A 40 -5.23 2.29 -10.91
C GLN A 40 -4.17 2.96 -11.80
N GLY A 41 -2.97 2.39 -11.83
CA GLY A 41 -1.81 2.95 -12.55
C GLY A 41 -0.87 3.79 -11.69
N ARG A 42 -1.25 4.12 -10.44
CA ARG A 42 -0.34 4.74 -9.47
C ARG A 42 0.51 3.73 -8.73
N ASN A 43 1.61 4.20 -8.15
CA ASN A 43 2.47 3.36 -7.33
C ASN A 43 1.82 3.17 -5.94
N CYS A 44 1.77 1.93 -5.45
CA CYS A 44 1.23 1.60 -4.13
C CYS A 44 1.88 2.43 -3.00
N PHE A 45 3.17 2.71 -3.14
CA PHE A 45 3.98 3.41 -2.14
C PHE A 45 3.75 4.93 -2.12
N ASP A 46 2.99 5.48 -3.08
CA ASP A 46 2.55 6.87 -3.03
C ASP A 46 1.72 7.14 -1.76
N CYS A 47 0.98 6.13 -1.30
CA CYS A 47 0.13 6.20 -0.12
C CYS A 47 0.56 5.23 1.00
N HIS A 48 1.09 4.05 0.66
CA HIS A 48 1.44 3.01 1.62
C HIS A 48 2.96 2.93 1.84
N LYS A 49 3.54 3.94 2.52
CA LYS A 49 4.96 3.88 2.89
C LYS A 49 5.25 2.69 3.81
N VAL A 50 6.47 2.16 3.74
CA VAL A 50 6.90 1.04 4.61
C VAL A 50 6.79 1.47 6.08
N GLY A 51 6.10 0.66 6.89
CA GLY A 51 5.86 0.94 8.32
C GLY A 51 4.59 1.76 8.60
N GLU A 52 4.01 2.44 7.61
CA GLU A 52 2.78 3.20 7.76
C GLU A 52 1.54 2.29 7.76
N LYS A 53 0.58 2.57 8.63
CA LYS A 53 -0.68 1.79 8.75
C LYS A 53 -1.88 2.55 8.19
N LEU A 54 -1.75 3.06 6.96
CA LEU A 54 -2.87 3.74 6.29
C LEU A 54 -4.08 2.78 6.19
N MET A 55 -5.15 3.08 6.92
CA MET A 55 -6.37 2.24 7.00
C MET A 55 -6.15 0.80 7.51
N GLY A 56 -5.06 0.57 8.26
CA GLY A 56 -4.68 -0.75 8.78
C GLY A 56 -5.61 -1.33 9.86
N LYS A 57 -5.20 -2.48 10.42
CA LYS A 57 -5.86 -3.09 11.59
C LYS A 57 -5.69 -2.14 12.80
N GLY A 58 -6.78 -1.91 13.54
CA GLY A 58 -6.80 -1.02 14.71
C GLY A 58 -7.10 0.45 14.42
N ILE A 59 -7.15 0.86 13.15
CA ILE A 59 -7.60 2.22 12.78
C ILE A 59 -9.14 2.25 12.79
N PRO A 60 -9.79 3.22 13.46
CA PRO A 60 -11.24 3.40 13.39
C PRO A 60 -11.72 3.64 11.95
N LYS A 61 -12.77 2.93 11.56
CA LYS A 61 -13.33 2.94 10.19
C LYS A 61 -14.81 3.32 10.16
N ASP A 62 -15.37 3.79 11.26
CA ASP A 62 -16.71 4.37 11.24
C ASP A 62 -16.72 5.65 10.39
N LYS A 63 -17.93 6.07 9.98
CA LYS A 63 -18.11 7.21 9.09
C LYS A 63 -17.50 8.49 9.66
N ALA A 64 -17.67 8.77 10.96
CA ALA A 64 -17.18 9.99 11.57
C ALA A 64 -15.65 10.02 11.58
N ALA A 65 -15.02 8.91 11.98
CA ALA A 65 -13.56 8.78 11.92
C ALA A 65 -13.01 8.94 10.50
N GLN A 66 -13.64 8.32 9.50
CA GLN A 66 -13.20 8.46 8.12
C GLN A 66 -13.32 9.90 7.60
N MET A 67 -14.42 10.58 7.92
CA MET A 67 -14.62 11.98 7.50
C MET A 67 -13.62 12.92 8.18
N LYS A 68 -13.33 12.71 9.47
CA LYS A 68 -12.29 13.44 10.19
C LYS A 68 -10.93 13.26 9.51
N ARG A 69 -10.53 12.01 9.23
CA ARG A 69 -9.25 11.74 8.57
C ARG A 69 -9.13 12.41 7.20
N ARG A 70 -10.21 12.39 6.39
CA ARG A 70 -10.22 13.08 5.08
C ARG A 70 -9.96 14.58 5.19
N SER A 71 -10.37 15.23 6.28
CA SER A 71 -10.19 16.67 6.48
C SER A 71 -8.95 17.05 7.28
N THR A 72 -8.31 16.11 7.98
CA THR A 72 -7.15 16.39 8.82
C THR A 72 -5.84 15.75 8.36
N GLU A 73 -5.87 14.67 7.58
CA GLU A 73 -4.67 13.96 7.17
C GLU A 73 -4.18 14.41 5.80
N PRO A 74 -2.93 14.90 5.68
CA PRO A 74 -2.38 15.42 4.42
C PRO A 74 -2.48 14.45 3.24
N ILE A 75 -2.32 13.14 3.50
CA ILE A 75 -2.41 12.09 2.49
C ILE A 75 -3.79 12.01 1.81
N CYS A 76 -4.84 12.44 2.49
CA CYS A 76 -6.19 12.45 1.93
C CYS A 76 -6.45 13.67 1.05
N PHE A 77 -5.71 14.76 1.22
CA PHE A 77 -6.01 16.04 0.57
C PHE A 77 -5.78 16.02 -0.94
N GLU A 78 -4.94 15.10 -1.44
CA GLU A 78 -4.71 14.97 -2.87
C GLU A 78 -6.02 14.60 -3.61
N CYS A 79 -6.82 13.70 -3.02
CA CYS A 79 -8.04 13.17 -3.61
C CYS A 79 -9.32 13.79 -3.02
N HIS A 80 -9.27 14.28 -1.78
CA HIS A 80 -10.41 14.80 -1.04
C HIS A 80 -10.28 16.30 -0.75
N LYS A 81 -9.84 17.06 -1.75
CA LYS A 81 -9.90 18.53 -1.68
C LYS A 81 -11.33 18.94 -1.30
N LYS A 82 -11.42 19.85 -0.33
CA LYS A 82 -12.69 20.42 0.14
C LYS A 82 -13.52 20.93 -1.03
#